data_AF-A0AAU2AES0-F1
#
_entry.id   AF-A0AAU2AES0-F1
#
_cell.length_a   1.000
_cell.length_b   1.000
_cell.length_c   1.000
_cell.angle_alpha   90.00
_cell.angle_beta   90.00
_cell.angle_gamma   90.00
#
_symmetry.space_group_name_H-M   'P 1'
#
loop_
_entity.id
_entity.type
_entity.pdbx_description
1 polymer ?
#
loop_
_entity_poly.entity_id
_entity_poly.type
_entity_poly.pdbx_seq_one_letter_code
_entity_poly.pdbx_strand_id
1 'polypeptide(L)'
;MHITEFTDALADRLPGWQHSHRAVPLADDLAGGRIWDSGPMPYTAFEAGAQRTILTHHFGLQLYVMPRPYRPDQFLVLPMLPANTNHEHVQGLRAPRGIAVSAAPVRAAAELHRRLVTDYRLASSTPIRRSSPGHFQVHVALDDRQRPRIRTGYIGAFIELLAHGGFLLDPATGECHLPDTLTPEQSRRQLVKSLQRLQRRDFRIIVHAADGPRSHPPLPRTIPRRGAAPVSAADDAVVHSQLATWQSRIQQTAADLTTPQTGSPRAALAPLLQQLVSVYHLASGLMGEIHRSADSPLATTDAGRSYLVQLATALEHTNRTASHLSTAVTGLADVHRLTLRPGTAAPVERQLSITLGHAAALRSLQRALAAVTAPLADAPPTMKPAPASVVAEQHRRAADSSTRPARRRP
;
A
#
# COMPACT_ATOMS: atom_id res chain seq x y z
N MET A 1 -33.67 -6.43 -0.51
CA MET A 1 -32.41 -7.18 -0.37
C MET A 1 -31.85 -6.91 1.01
N HIS A 2 -31.55 -7.96 1.77
CA HIS A 2 -30.99 -7.82 3.11
C HIS A 2 -29.53 -7.34 3.05
N ILE A 3 -29.02 -6.67 4.09
CA ILE A 3 -27.66 -6.11 4.04
C ILE A 3 -26.59 -7.20 3.89
N THR A 4 -26.74 -8.34 4.56
CA THR A 4 -25.78 -9.46 4.46
C THR A 4 -25.69 -9.99 3.04
N GLU A 5 -26.83 -10.25 2.41
CA GLU A 5 -26.97 -10.68 1.02
C GLU A 5 -26.36 -9.65 0.05
N PHE A 6 -26.61 -8.36 0.29
CA PHE A 6 -26.01 -7.28 -0.50
C PHE A 6 -24.49 -7.31 -0.41
N THR A 7 -23.92 -7.40 0.79
CA THR A 7 -22.47 -7.35 0.97
C THR A 7 -21.75 -8.61 0.52
N ASP A 8 -22.39 -9.76 0.61
CA ASP A 8 -21.87 -11.00 0.05
C ASP A 8 -21.76 -10.89 -1.47
N ALA A 9 -22.86 -10.51 -2.13
CA ALA A 9 -22.88 -10.27 -3.57
C ALA A 9 -21.89 -9.15 -4.00
N LEU A 10 -21.63 -8.18 -3.13
CA LEU A 10 -20.68 -7.11 -3.38
C LEU A 10 -19.22 -7.60 -3.26
N ALA A 11 -18.91 -8.45 -2.28
CA ALA A 11 -17.60 -9.05 -2.10
C ALA A 11 -17.20 -9.90 -3.32
N ASP A 12 -18.11 -10.71 -3.85
CA ASP A 12 -17.90 -11.50 -5.08
C ASP A 12 -17.49 -10.66 -6.30
N ARG A 13 -17.90 -9.40 -6.32
CA ARG A 13 -17.70 -8.46 -7.44
C ARG A 13 -16.56 -7.49 -7.21
N LEU A 14 -15.99 -7.46 -6.01
CA LEU A 14 -14.90 -6.57 -5.63
C LEU A 14 -13.65 -7.42 -5.34
N PRO A 15 -12.69 -7.52 -6.28
CA PRO A 15 -11.52 -8.38 -6.12
C PRO A 15 -10.75 -8.09 -4.82
N GLY A 16 -10.52 -9.15 -4.04
CA GLY A 16 -9.75 -9.11 -2.81
C GLY A 16 -10.50 -8.59 -1.58
N TRP A 17 -11.78 -8.26 -1.70
CA TRP A 17 -12.67 -7.90 -0.60
C TRP A 17 -13.45 -9.12 -0.11
N GLN A 18 -13.62 -9.22 1.21
CA GLN A 18 -14.36 -10.28 1.87
C GLN A 18 -15.40 -9.66 2.81
N HIS A 19 -16.61 -10.22 2.86
CA HIS A 19 -17.65 -9.74 3.76
C HIS A 19 -17.50 -10.36 5.16
N SER A 20 -17.88 -9.61 6.18
CA SER A 20 -18.06 -10.16 7.53
C SER A 20 -19.37 -10.92 7.61
N HIS A 21 -19.32 -12.18 8.06
CA HIS A 21 -20.51 -13.05 8.17
C HIS A 21 -21.56 -12.58 9.20
N ARG A 22 -21.24 -11.58 10.03
CA ARG A 22 -22.11 -11.08 11.09
C ARG A 22 -22.55 -9.64 10.80
N ALA A 23 -23.86 -9.47 10.63
CA ALA A 23 -24.49 -8.16 10.74
C ALA A 23 -24.54 -7.74 12.21
N VAL A 24 -24.24 -6.46 12.48
CA VAL A 24 -24.21 -5.90 13.83
C VAL A 24 -25.25 -4.78 13.90
N PRO A 25 -26.17 -4.79 14.89
CA PRO A 25 -27.06 -3.67 15.13
C PRO A 25 -26.27 -2.39 15.34
N LEU A 26 -26.69 -1.29 14.70
CA LEU A 26 -25.95 -0.02 14.80
C LEU A 26 -25.87 0.50 16.25
N ALA A 27 -26.87 0.21 17.08
CA ALA A 27 -26.91 0.63 18.49
C ALA A 27 -25.74 0.07 19.33
N ASP A 28 -25.24 -1.12 18.97
CA ASP A 28 -24.16 -1.80 19.69
C ASP A 28 -22.81 -1.66 18.99
N ASP A 29 -22.73 -0.80 17.96
CA ASP A 29 -21.64 -0.85 17.02
C ASP A 29 -20.44 0.04 17.39
N LEU A 30 -19.44 -0.60 18.01
CA LEU A 30 -18.16 0.02 18.31
C LEU A 30 -17.34 0.37 17.04
N ALA A 31 -17.61 -0.28 15.90
CA ALA A 31 -16.86 -0.05 14.67
C ALA A 31 -17.14 1.32 14.04
N GLY A 32 -18.31 1.92 14.32
CA GLY A 32 -18.66 3.26 13.84
C GLY A 32 -17.63 4.32 14.23
N GLY A 33 -16.97 4.14 15.40
CA GLY A 33 -15.89 5.01 15.84
C GLY A 33 -14.70 5.04 14.89
N ARG A 34 -14.46 3.97 14.10
CA ARG A 34 -13.34 3.88 13.15
C ARG A 34 -13.69 4.35 11.74
N ILE A 35 -14.84 4.96 11.49
CA ILE A 35 -15.12 5.59 10.19
C ILE A 35 -14.13 6.75 10.00
N TRP A 36 -13.46 6.80 8.85
CA TRP A 36 -12.39 7.79 8.61
C TRP A 36 -12.96 9.21 8.62
N ASP A 37 -14.01 9.43 7.83
CA ASP A 37 -14.76 10.66 7.81
C ASP A 37 -16.24 10.32 7.93
N SER A 38 -16.75 10.48 9.15
CA SER A 38 -18.17 10.34 9.41
C SER A 38 -18.98 11.49 8.79
N GLY A 39 -18.34 12.56 8.32
CA GLY A 39 -19.03 13.76 7.84
C GLY A 39 -20.11 14.24 8.82
N PRO A 40 -21.11 15.00 8.34
CA PRO A 40 -22.38 15.11 9.04
C PRO A 40 -23.19 13.85 8.74
N MET A 41 -22.71 12.66 9.16
CA MET A 41 -23.63 11.54 9.32
C MET A 41 -24.65 12.03 10.35
N PRO A 42 -25.93 12.17 9.97
CA PRO A 42 -26.91 12.62 10.92
C PRO A 42 -26.93 11.56 12.02
N TYR A 43 -26.54 11.93 13.24
CA TYR A 43 -26.68 11.05 14.41
C TYR A 43 -28.13 10.56 14.58
N THR A 44 -29.10 11.15 13.88
CA THR A 44 -30.48 10.71 13.76
C THR A 44 -30.69 9.50 12.83
N ALA A 45 -29.66 8.99 12.16
CA ALA A 45 -29.69 7.82 11.26
C ALA A 45 -29.76 6.47 11.97
N PHE A 46 -29.62 6.44 13.30
CA PHE A 46 -29.79 5.23 14.09
C PHE A 46 -31.28 4.96 14.31
N GLU A 47 -32.01 4.70 13.23
CA GLU A 47 -33.34 4.10 13.34
C GLU A 47 -33.21 2.76 14.06
N ALA A 48 -34.14 2.51 15.00
CA ALA A 48 -34.17 1.27 15.75
C ALA A 48 -34.20 0.06 14.80
N GLY A 49 -33.23 -0.84 14.92
CA GLY A 49 -33.15 -2.07 14.14
C GLY A 49 -32.27 -2.03 12.88
N ALA A 50 -31.70 -0.88 12.51
CA ALA A 50 -30.73 -0.83 11.43
C ALA A 50 -29.45 -1.62 11.79
N GLN A 51 -28.92 -2.35 10.82
CA GLN A 51 -27.73 -3.18 10.97
C GLN A 51 -26.64 -2.73 9.99
N ARG A 52 -25.39 -3.01 10.34
CA ARG A 52 -24.23 -2.81 9.46
C ARG A 52 -23.49 -4.11 9.21
N THR A 53 -22.72 -4.12 8.13
CA THR A 53 -21.76 -5.17 7.78
C THR A 53 -20.46 -4.50 7.33
N ILE A 54 -19.35 -5.26 7.35
CA ILE A 54 -18.03 -4.76 6.99
C ILE A 54 -17.48 -5.57 5.82
N LEU A 55 -16.93 -4.89 4.82
CA LEU A 55 -16.08 -5.51 3.80
C LEU A 55 -14.63 -5.26 4.17
N THR A 56 -13.82 -6.33 4.21
CA THR A 56 -12.39 -6.26 4.53
C THR A 56 -11.56 -6.63 3.31
N HIS A 57 -10.57 -5.81 3.00
CA HIS A 57 -9.57 -6.10 1.97
C HIS A 57 -8.30 -6.67 2.61
N HIS A 58 -7.62 -7.58 1.91
CA HIS A 58 -6.33 -8.17 2.34
C HIS A 58 -5.15 -7.17 2.49
N PHE A 59 -5.37 -5.89 2.21
CA PHE A 59 -4.40 -4.80 2.45
C PHE A 59 -4.62 -4.10 3.80
N GLY A 60 -5.50 -4.63 4.66
CA GLY A 60 -5.84 -3.99 5.92
C GLY A 60 -6.77 -2.77 5.76
N LEU A 61 -7.64 -2.80 4.74
CA LEU A 61 -8.63 -1.75 4.49
C LEU A 61 -10.03 -2.28 4.77
N GLN A 62 -10.93 -1.43 5.27
CA GLN A 62 -12.30 -1.81 5.57
C GLN A 62 -13.31 -0.79 5.04
N LEU A 63 -14.43 -1.31 4.53
CA LEU A 63 -15.59 -0.50 4.17
C LEU A 63 -16.74 -0.87 5.10
N TYR A 64 -17.28 0.15 5.74
CA TYR A 64 -18.46 0.09 6.56
C TYR A 64 -19.70 0.22 5.67
N VAL A 65 -20.57 -0.78 5.68
CA VAL A 65 -21.78 -0.82 4.86
C VAL A 65 -23.01 -0.81 5.76
N MET A 66 -23.96 0.07 5.47
CA MET A 66 -25.25 0.13 6.18
C MET A 66 -26.38 0.52 5.21
N PRO A 67 -27.65 0.17 5.49
CA PRO A 67 -28.77 0.71 4.73
C PRO A 67 -28.79 2.23 4.84
N ARG A 68 -29.18 2.91 3.76
CA ARG A 68 -29.32 4.37 3.79
C ARG A 68 -30.67 4.74 4.45
N PRO A 69 -30.67 5.56 5.52
CA PRO A 69 -31.91 6.01 6.14
C PRO A 69 -32.84 6.67 5.11
N TYR A 70 -34.13 6.37 5.20
CA TYR A 70 -35.19 6.88 4.31
C TYR A 70 -35.02 6.56 2.81
N ARG A 71 -34.09 5.66 2.44
CA ARG A 71 -33.79 5.25 1.05
C ARG A 71 -33.56 3.74 1.01
N PRO A 72 -34.63 2.93 1.09
CA PRO A 72 -34.52 1.47 1.23
C PRO A 72 -33.89 0.77 0.02
N ASP A 73 -33.78 1.46 -1.11
CA ASP A 73 -33.14 1.01 -2.35
C ASP A 73 -31.65 1.37 -2.43
N GLN A 74 -31.07 1.90 -1.34
CA GLN A 74 -29.69 2.37 -1.30
C GLN A 74 -28.95 1.94 -0.05
N PHE A 75 -27.64 1.78 -0.20
CA PHE A 75 -26.71 1.52 0.90
C PHE A 75 -25.70 2.66 0.99
N LEU A 76 -25.30 3.00 2.21
CA LEU A 76 -24.14 3.85 2.47
C LEU A 76 -22.91 2.97 2.62
N VAL A 77 -21.83 3.35 1.94
CA VAL A 77 -20.53 2.69 2.04
C VAL A 77 -19.49 3.73 2.47
N LEU A 78 -18.92 3.53 3.64
CA LEU A 78 -18.05 4.49 4.31
C LEU A 78 -16.65 3.88 4.52
N PRO A 79 -15.58 4.55 4.07
CA PRO A 79 -14.21 4.14 4.38
C PRO A 79 -13.94 4.16 5.87
N MET A 80 -13.38 3.07 6.39
CA MET A 80 -12.87 3.03 7.75
C MET A 80 -11.40 3.45 7.78
N LEU A 81 -10.90 3.80 8.95
CA LEU A 81 -9.48 3.97 9.18
C LEU A 81 -8.74 2.66 8.81
N PRO A 82 -7.61 2.74 8.09
CA PRO A 82 -6.80 1.56 7.81
C PRO A 82 -6.40 0.81 9.09
N ALA A 83 -6.14 -0.48 8.94
CA ALA A 83 -5.72 -1.33 10.04
C ALA A 83 -4.50 -0.74 10.78
N ASN A 84 -4.47 -0.91 12.11
CA ASN A 84 -3.49 -0.30 13.02
C ASN A 84 -3.34 1.23 12.87
N THR A 85 -4.36 1.95 12.41
CA THR A 85 -4.42 3.42 12.48
C THR A 85 -5.57 3.87 13.38
N ASN A 86 -5.52 5.13 13.80
CA ASN A 86 -6.49 5.86 14.62
C ASN A 86 -6.59 7.31 14.07
N HIS A 87 -7.43 8.16 14.64
CA HIS A 87 -7.71 9.51 14.06
C HIS A 87 -6.50 10.45 14.06
N GLU A 88 -5.58 10.33 15.02
CA GLU A 88 -4.34 11.14 15.03
C GLU A 88 -3.48 10.88 13.79
N HIS A 89 -3.43 9.63 13.29
CA HIS A 89 -2.67 9.31 12.08
C HIS A 89 -3.24 9.95 10.81
N VAL A 90 -4.56 10.20 10.77
CA VAL A 90 -5.23 10.81 9.60
C VAL A 90 -5.44 12.32 9.75
N GLN A 91 -5.04 12.92 10.87
CA GLN A 91 -5.19 14.35 11.08
C GLN A 91 -4.46 15.15 9.99
N GLY A 92 -5.17 16.14 9.42
CA GLY A 92 -4.69 16.99 8.33
C GLY A 92 -4.67 16.31 6.95
N LEU A 93 -5.12 15.05 6.83
CA LEU A 93 -5.26 14.38 5.54
C LEU A 93 -6.68 14.56 5.00
N ARG A 94 -6.80 14.66 3.67
CA ARG A 94 -8.10 14.62 3.00
C ARG A 94 -8.67 13.20 3.09
N ALA A 95 -9.77 13.04 3.81
CA ALA A 95 -10.43 11.75 3.94
C ALA A 95 -11.17 11.36 2.65
N PRO A 96 -11.13 10.07 2.27
CA PRO A 96 -12.00 9.54 1.23
C PRO A 96 -13.45 9.60 1.69
N ARG A 97 -14.33 10.16 0.83
CA ARG A 97 -15.73 10.39 1.19
C ARG A 97 -16.55 9.11 1.06
N GLY A 98 -17.40 8.86 2.04
CA GLY A 98 -18.46 7.86 1.91
C GLY A 98 -19.37 8.14 0.70
N ILE A 99 -19.92 7.08 0.10
CA ILE A 99 -20.86 7.21 -1.01
C ILE A 99 -22.14 6.41 -0.74
N ALA A 100 -23.25 6.93 -1.23
CA ALA A 100 -24.47 6.14 -1.41
C ALA A 100 -24.38 5.37 -2.72
N VAL A 101 -24.75 4.09 -2.69
CA VAL A 101 -24.81 3.19 -3.85
C VAL A 101 -26.18 2.54 -3.95
N SER A 102 -26.56 2.16 -5.16
CA SER A 102 -27.79 1.40 -5.40
C SER A 102 -27.76 0.03 -4.71
N ALA A 103 -28.93 -0.47 -4.30
CA ALA A 103 -29.15 -1.87 -3.91
C ALA A 103 -29.04 -2.88 -5.07
N ALA A 104 -28.45 -2.54 -6.21
CA ALA A 104 -28.11 -3.49 -7.26
C ALA A 104 -26.61 -3.81 -7.18
N PRO A 105 -26.18 -5.01 -6.71
CA PRO A 105 -24.77 -5.31 -6.42
C PRO A 105 -23.80 -5.04 -7.57
N VAL A 106 -24.21 -5.33 -8.82
CA VAL A 106 -23.41 -5.06 -10.02
C VAL A 106 -23.15 -3.56 -10.21
N ARG A 107 -24.20 -2.73 -10.08
CA ARG A 107 -24.07 -1.27 -10.21
C ARG A 107 -23.29 -0.68 -9.04
N ALA A 108 -23.56 -1.16 -7.83
CA ALA A 108 -22.84 -0.77 -6.62
C ALA A 108 -21.34 -1.06 -6.71
N ALA A 109 -20.95 -2.26 -7.15
CA ALA A 109 -19.55 -2.62 -7.35
C ALA A 109 -18.85 -1.68 -8.34
N ALA A 110 -19.50 -1.40 -9.47
CA ALA A 110 -18.97 -0.47 -10.48
C ALA A 110 -18.87 0.98 -9.96
N GLU A 111 -19.80 1.42 -9.12
CA GLU A 111 -19.73 2.73 -8.45
C GLU A 111 -18.60 2.80 -7.42
N LEU A 112 -18.46 1.78 -6.57
CA LEU A 112 -17.40 1.70 -5.57
C LEU A 112 -16.02 1.67 -6.21
N HIS A 113 -15.83 0.85 -7.24
CA HIS A 113 -14.55 0.75 -7.93
C HIS A 113 -14.11 2.10 -8.51
N ARG A 114 -15.03 2.80 -9.20
CA ARG A 114 -14.74 4.08 -9.87
C ARG A 114 -14.59 5.25 -8.90
N ARG A 115 -15.37 5.28 -7.81
CA ARG A 115 -15.52 6.48 -6.97
C ARG A 115 -14.84 6.38 -5.61
N LEU A 116 -14.63 5.18 -5.08
CA LEU A 116 -14.21 4.98 -3.69
C LEU A 116 -12.94 4.14 -3.55
N VAL A 117 -12.90 2.92 -4.09
CA VAL A 117 -11.85 1.93 -3.80
C VAL A 117 -10.46 2.45 -4.16
N THR A 118 -10.31 3.07 -5.34
CA THR A 118 -9.03 3.61 -5.81
C THR A 118 -8.55 4.77 -4.94
N ASP A 119 -9.43 5.74 -4.66
CA ASP A 119 -9.11 6.90 -3.81
C ASP A 119 -8.77 6.46 -2.38
N TYR A 120 -9.56 5.54 -1.83
CA TYR A 120 -9.34 4.98 -0.49
C TYR A 120 -7.99 4.29 -0.38
N ARG A 121 -7.60 3.46 -1.37
CA ARG A 121 -6.29 2.81 -1.40
C ARG A 121 -5.13 3.81 -1.42
N LEU A 122 -5.24 4.87 -2.25
CA LEU A 122 -4.19 5.89 -2.36
C LEU A 122 -4.07 6.71 -1.06
N ALA A 123 -5.19 7.16 -0.52
CA ALA A 123 -5.24 7.96 0.69
C ALA A 123 -4.70 7.19 1.91
N SER A 124 -4.94 5.87 1.98
CA SER A 124 -4.54 5.02 3.11
C SER A 124 -3.03 4.89 3.29
N SER A 125 -2.23 5.15 2.26
CA SER A 125 -0.79 4.95 2.32
C SER A 125 -0.08 5.84 3.35
N THR A 126 -0.52 7.08 3.51
CA THR A 126 0.07 8.05 4.46
C THR A 126 -0.23 7.72 5.93
N PRO A 127 -1.49 7.47 6.37
CA PRO A 127 -1.74 7.11 7.75
C PRO A 127 -1.13 5.75 8.13
N ILE A 128 -1.08 4.77 7.22
CA ILE A 128 -0.38 3.50 7.43
C ILE A 128 1.12 3.74 7.71
N ARG A 129 1.76 4.66 6.96
CA ARG A 129 3.15 5.04 7.22
C ARG A 129 3.32 5.73 8.58
N ARG A 130 2.38 6.61 8.96
CA ARG A 130 2.41 7.33 10.24
C ARG A 130 2.22 6.41 11.45
N SER A 131 1.43 5.35 11.32
CA SER A 131 1.21 4.39 12.41
C SER A 131 2.28 3.31 12.54
N SER A 132 3.22 3.28 11.60
CA SER A 132 4.32 2.32 11.63
C SER A 132 5.39 2.77 12.63
N PRO A 133 5.74 1.93 13.62
CA PRO A 133 6.81 2.24 14.59
C PRO A 133 8.23 2.14 13.99
N GLY A 134 8.37 2.07 12.65
CA GLY A 134 9.62 1.77 11.95
C GLY A 134 9.96 0.28 11.93
N HIS A 135 10.97 -0.13 11.14
CA HIS A 135 11.63 -1.45 11.17
C HIS A 135 10.77 -2.74 11.04
N PHE A 136 9.85 -2.85 10.07
CA PHE A 136 9.10 -4.09 9.78
C PHE A 136 8.61 -4.83 11.05
N GLN A 137 8.08 -4.07 12.01
CA GLN A 137 7.67 -4.62 13.30
C GLN A 137 6.23 -5.13 13.26
N VAL A 138 6.01 -6.26 13.91
CA VAL A 138 4.70 -6.85 14.16
C VAL A 138 4.56 -7.06 15.66
N HIS A 139 3.58 -6.40 16.26
CA HIS A 139 3.30 -6.56 17.68
C HIS A 139 2.19 -7.59 17.87
N VAL A 140 2.41 -8.53 18.77
CA VAL A 140 1.46 -9.57 19.14
C VAL A 140 1.15 -9.37 20.62
N ALA A 141 -0.11 -9.14 20.96
CA ALA A 141 -0.60 -9.14 22.33
C ALA A 141 -1.58 -10.31 22.51
N LEU A 142 -1.82 -10.71 23.75
CA LEU A 142 -2.90 -11.65 24.09
C LEU A 142 -4.00 -10.86 24.77
N ASP A 143 -5.25 -11.05 24.35
CA ASP A 143 -6.41 -10.48 25.05
C ASP A 143 -6.72 -11.26 26.35
N ASP A 144 -7.73 -10.81 27.09
CA ASP A 144 -8.15 -11.43 28.37
C ASP A 144 -8.50 -12.92 28.23
N ARG A 145 -8.83 -13.38 27.01
CA ARG A 145 -9.13 -14.78 26.69
C ARG A 145 -7.92 -15.53 26.14
N GLN A 146 -6.72 -14.98 26.29
CA GLN A 146 -5.48 -15.50 25.73
C GLN A 146 -5.50 -15.65 24.20
N ARG A 147 -6.31 -14.85 23.49
CA ARG A 147 -6.36 -14.88 22.03
C ARG A 147 -5.37 -13.87 21.44
N PRO A 148 -4.64 -14.23 20.39
CA PRO A 148 -3.66 -13.34 19.80
C PRO A 148 -4.32 -12.17 19.06
N ARG A 149 -3.86 -10.97 19.39
CA ARG A 149 -4.16 -9.70 18.72
C ARG A 149 -2.89 -9.17 18.07
N ILE A 150 -2.93 -8.98 16.76
CA ILE A 150 -1.76 -8.59 15.97
C ILE A 150 -1.94 -7.17 15.42
N ARG A 151 -0.97 -6.32 15.75
CA ARG A 151 -0.86 -4.94 15.26
C ARG A 151 0.34 -4.81 14.34
N THR A 152 0.12 -4.23 13.16
CA THR A 152 1.18 -3.96 12.19
C THR A 152 0.79 -2.79 11.29
N GLY A 153 1.75 -1.96 10.91
CA GLY A 153 1.55 -0.87 9.92
C GLY A 153 2.02 -1.25 8.51
N TYR A 154 2.18 -2.55 8.22
CA TYR A 154 2.81 -3.00 6.97
C TYR A 154 1.86 -3.81 6.11
N ILE A 155 1.63 -3.35 4.88
CA ILE A 155 0.77 -4.04 3.89
C ILE A 155 1.22 -5.48 3.66
N GLY A 156 2.53 -5.73 3.58
CA GLY A 156 3.08 -7.08 3.42
C GLY A 156 2.70 -8.04 4.57
N ALA A 157 2.62 -7.53 5.80
CA ALA A 157 2.17 -8.32 6.94
C ALA A 157 0.65 -8.57 6.88
N PHE A 158 -0.15 -7.59 6.46
CA PHE A 158 -1.59 -7.79 6.26
C PHE A 158 -1.91 -8.84 5.18
N ILE A 159 -1.16 -8.86 4.08
CA ILE A 159 -1.33 -9.89 3.05
C ILE A 159 -1.07 -11.28 3.66
N GLU A 160 0.04 -11.44 4.40
CA GLU A 160 0.35 -12.71 5.06
C GLU A 160 -0.71 -13.14 6.08
N LEU A 161 -1.22 -12.21 6.88
CA LEU A 161 -2.19 -12.51 7.92
C LEU A 161 -3.60 -12.76 7.34
N LEU A 162 -4.10 -11.84 6.52
CA LEU A 162 -5.48 -11.84 6.03
C LEU A 162 -5.67 -12.78 4.83
N ALA A 163 -4.77 -12.76 3.83
CA ALA A 163 -4.93 -13.59 2.63
C ALA A 163 -4.44 -15.03 2.84
N HIS A 164 -3.40 -15.24 3.64
CA HIS A 164 -2.74 -16.55 3.79
C HIS A 164 -2.79 -17.13 5.21
N GLY A 165 -3.09 -16.30 6.20
CA GLY A 165 -3.09 -16.65 7.61
C GLY A 165 -4.47 -16.96 8.17
N GLY A 166 -5.54 -16.72 7.42
CA GLY A 166 -6.91 -16.88 7.90
C GLY A 166 -7.25 -15.97 9.08
N PHE A 167 -6.49 -14.88 9.27
CA PHE A 167 -6.82 -13.86 10.26
C PHE A 167 -7.97 -13.00 9.74
N LEU A 168 -8.74 -12.47 10.68
CA LEU A 168 -9.78 -11.48 10.48
C LEU A 168 -9.28 -10.14 11.00
N LEU A 169 -9.75 -9.05 10.40
CA LEU A 169 -9.48 -7.69 10.87
C LEU A 169 -10.64 -7.21 11.73
N ASP A 170 -10.39 -6.94 13.00
CA ASP A 170 -11.40 -6.44 13.93
C ASP A 170 -11.81 -5.01 13.52
N PRO A 171 -13.08 -4.77 13.16
CA PRO A 171 -13.53 -3.47 12.72
C PRO A 171 -13.60 -2.42 13.84
N ALA A 172 -13.59 -2.81 15.12
CA ALA A 172 -13.61 -1.89 16.25
C ALA A 172 -12.20 -1.41 16.64
N THR A 173 -11.19 -2.28 16.51
CA THR A 173 -9.82 -1.98 16.96
C THR A 173 -8.84 -1.80 15.81
N GLY A 174 -9.12 -2.36 14.62
CA GLY A 174 -8.19 -2.42 13.49
C GLY A 174 -7.04 -3.40 13.69
N GLU A 175 -7.16 -4.33 14.63
CA GLU A 175 -6.17 -5.37 14.93
C GLU A 175 -6.55 -6.69 14.24
N CYS A 176 -5.56 -7.47 13.83
CA CYS A 176 -5.81 -8.80 13.27
C CYS A 176 -5.99 -9.81 14.41
N HIS A 177 -6.99 -10.69 14.29
CA HIS A 177 -7.23 -11.79 15.23
C HIS A 177 -7.62 -13.06 14.48
N LEU A 178 -7.54 -14.21 15.14
CA LEU A 178 -8.01 -15.47 14.57
C LEU A 178 -9.53 -15.63 14.76
N PRO A 179 -10.21 -16.39 13.89
CA PRO A 179 -11.64 -16.67 14.05
C PRO A 179 -11.95 -17.32 15.39
N ASP A 180 -13.05 -16.90 16.00
CA ASP A 180 -13.52 -17.41 17.30
C ASP A 180 -13.94 -18.88 17.27
N THR A 181 -14.07 -19.46 16.08
CA THR A 181 -14.42 -20.88 15.85
C THR A 181 -13.24 -21.83 16.03
N LEU A 182 -12.00 -21.32 16.09
CA LEU A 182 -10.81 -22.15 16.29
C LEU A 182 -10.63 -22.52 17.75
N THR A 183 -10.24 -23.76 18.01
CA THR A 183 -9.81 -24.17 19.36
C THR A 183 -8.53 -23.42 19.78
N PRO A 184 -8.22 -23.32 21.08
CA PRO A 184 -6.98 -22.69 21.52
C PRO A 184 -5.72 -23.29 20.89
N GLU A 185 -5.69 -24.62 20.74
CA GLU A 185 -4.57 -25.34 20.13
C GLU A 185 -4.46 -25.07 18.62
N GLN A 186 -5.58 -25.06 17.89
CA GLN A 186 -5.60 -24.65 16.49
C GLN A 186 -5.15 -23.20 16.31
N SER A 187 -5.62 -22.32 17.19
CA SER A 187 -5.25 -20.90 17.18
C SER A 187 -3.74 -20.72 17.39
N ARG A 188 -3.16 -21.44 18.37
CA ARG A 188 -1.72 -21.44 18.63
C ARG A 188 -0.92 -21.93 17.44
N ARG A 189 -1.30 -23.06 16.82
CA ARG A 189 -0.62 -23.60 15.64
C ARG A 189 -0.67 -22.62 14.46
N GLN A 190 -1.83 -22.03 14.21
CA GLN A 190 -2.01 -21.07 13.12
C GLN A 190 -1.22 -19.78 13.34
N LEU A 191 -1.17 -19.30 14.58
CA LEU A 191 -0.33 -18.17 14.98
C LEU A 191 1.14 -18.47 14.71
N VAL A 192 1.68 -19.58 15.24
CA VAL A 192 3.09 -19.96 15.05
C VAL A 192 3.45 -20.05 13.57
N LYS A 193 2.61 -20.71 12.75
CA LYS A 193 2.82 -20.81 11.30
C LYS A 193 2.88 -19.44 10.62
N SER A 194 2.03 -18.50 11.03
CA SER A 194 1.97 -17.18 10.43
C SER A 194 3.12 -16.28 10.89
N LEU A 195 3.51 -16.34 12.16
CA LEU A 195 4.68 -15.63 12.68
C LEU A 195 5.98 -16.12 12.01
N GLN A 196 6.13 -17.43 11.78
CA GLN A 196 7.27 -17.96 11.03
C GLN A 196 7.34 -17.44 9.59
N ARG A 197 6.19 -17.34 8.90
CA ARG A 197 6.14 -16.76 7.55
C ARG A 197 6.52 -15.28 7.54
N LEU A 198 6.05 -14.52 8.53
CA LEU A 198 6.43 -13.12 8.72
C LEU A 198 7.93 -12.99 9.01
N GLN A 199 8.50 -13.80 9.89
CA GLN A 199 9.93 -13.78 10.20
C GLN A 199 10.81 -14.10 8.98
N ARG A 200 10.37 -15.00 8.09
CA ARG A 200 11.05 -15.29 6.81
C ARG A 200 11.01 -14.13 5.83
N ARG A 201 10.07 -13.19 6.00
CA ARG A 201 9.96 -11.94 5.24
C ARG A 201 10.58 -10.75 5.97
N ASP A 202 11.54 -11.04 6.84
CA ASP A 202 12.30 -10.06 7.61
C ASP A 202 11.49 -9.19 8.59
N PHE A 203 10.29 -9.63 8.97
CA PHE A 203 9.54 -8.96 10.03
C PHE A 203 10.11 -9.29 11.41
N ARG A 204 10.31 -8.26 12.23
CA ARG A 204 10.62 -8.40 13.65
C ARG A 204 9.32 -8.59 14.43
N ILE A 205 9.20 -9.68 15.18
CA ILE A 205 8.00 -9.97 15.96
C ILE A 205 8.25 -9.55 17.42
N ILE A 206 7.37 -8.74 17.99
CA ILE A 206 7.40 -8.33 19.39
C ILE A 206 6.16 -8.88 20.07
N VAL A 207 6.35 -9.85 20.95
CA VAL A 207 5.25 -10.50 21.70
C VAL A 207 5.14 -9.87 23.08
N HIS A 208 4.03 -9.21 23.36
CA HIS A 208 3.72 -8.62 24.66
C HIS A 208 3.07 -9.69 25.55
N ALA A 209 3.81 -10.14 26.57
CA ALA A 209 3.34 -11.07 27.59
C ALA A 209 3.26 -10.37 28.97
N ALA A 210 2.64 -11.02 29.95
CA ALA A 210 2.56 -10.50 31.33
C ALA A 210 3.94 -10.20 31.93
N ASP A 211 4.95 -11.00 31.59
CA ASP A 211 6.34 -10.81 32.03
C ASP A 211 7.10 -9.71 31.25
N GLY A 212 6.43 -9.00 30.34
CA GLY A 212 7.00 -7.97 29.48
C GLY A 212 7.17 -8.38 28.01
N PRO A 213 7.61 -7.43 27.15
CA PRO A 213 7.74 -7.65 25.72
C PRO A 213 8.95 -8.54 25.38
N ARG A 214 8.72 -9.60 24.60
CA ARG A 214 9.76 -10.49 24.05
C ARG A 214 9.96 -10.19 22.57
N SER A 215 11.18 -9.84 22.20
CA SER A 215 11.54 -9.56 20.81
C SER A 215 12.08 -10.81 20.14
N HIS A 216 11.45 -11.25 19.06
CA HIS A 216 11.94 -12.28 18.17
C HIS A 216 12.49 -11.63 16.90
N PRO A 217 13.82 -11.64 16.70
CA PRO A 217 14.41 -11.06 15.50
C PRO A 217 13.92 -11.82 14.24
N PRO A 218 14.05 -11.20 13.06
CA PRO A 218 13.97 -11.91 11.80
C PRO A 218 14.78 -13.20 11.83
N LEU A 219 14.26 -14.27 11.21
CA LEU A 219 15.07 -15.47 11.05
C LEU A 219 16.26 -15.10 10.18
N PRO A 220 17.49 -15.50 10.55
CA PRO A 220 18.63 -15.30 9.67
C PRO A 220 18.27 -15.94 8.35
N ARG A 221 18.25 -15.13 7.28
CA ARG A 221 18.15 -15.66 5.93
C ARG A 221 19.19 -16.75 5.86
N THR A 222 18.74 -17.98 5.59
CA THR A 222 19.63 -19.14 5.53
C THR A 222 20.42 -18.97 4.25
N ILE A 223 21.41 -18.08 4.28
CA ILE A 223 22.37 -17.93 3.20
C ILE A 223 23.09 -19.28 3.20
N PRO A 224 22.95 -20.12 2.16
CA PRO A 224 23.63 -21.40 2.12
C PRO A 224 25.09 -21.18 2.45
N ARG A 225 25.57 -21.94 3.45
CA ARG A 225 26.86 -21.71 4.11
C ARG A 225 27.93 -21.71 3.02
N ARG A 226 28.62 -20.58 2.90
CA ARG A 226 29.69 -20.26 1.96
C ARG A 226 30.84 -21.27 2.09
N GLY A 227 30.67 -22.45 1.51
CA GLY A 227 31.75 -23.31 1.04
C GLY A 227 32.04 -22.87 -0.39
N ALA A 228 33.18 -22.22 -0.58
CA ALA A 228 33.61 -21.66 -1.86
C ALA A 228 33.77 -22.76 -2.91
N ALA A 229 32.69 -23.06 -3.63
CA ALA A 229 32.83 -23.48 -5.01
C ALA A 229 33.21 -22.22 -5.81
N PRO A 230 34.22 -22.27 -6.70
CA PRO A 230 34.49 -21.17 -7.61
C PRO A 230 33.18 -20.83 -8.33
N VAL A 231 32.87 -19.54 -8.43
CA VAL A 231 31.74 -19.02 -9.21
C VAL A 231 31.80 -19.73 -10.56
N SER A 232 30.83 -20.58 -10.84
CA SER A 232 30.81 -21.33 -12.08
C SER A 232 30.61 -20.32 -13.19
N ALA A 233 31.41 -20.38 -14.26
CA ALA A 233 31.21 -19.54 -15.45
C ALA A 233 29.76 -19.61 -15.99
N ALA A 234 29.02 -20.68 -15.64
CA ALA A 234 27.60 -20.83 -15.90
C ALA A 234 26.72 -19.78 -15.18
N ASP A 235 27.04 -19.39 -13.94
CA ASP A 235 26.25 -18.41 -13.17
C ASP A 235 26.38 -17.01 -13.78
N ASP A 236 27.60 -16.63 -14.19
CA ASP A 236 27.84 -15.35 -14.87
C ASP A 236 27.09 -15.29 -16.20
N ALA A 237 27.10 -16.37 -16.99
CA ALA A 237 26.35 -16.43 -18.24
C ALA A 237 24.83 -16.25 -18.02
N VAL A 238 24.28 -16.83 -16.94
CA VAL A 238 22.87 -16.65 -16.55
C VAL A 238 22.59 -15.19 -16.19
N VAL A 239 23.43 -14.54 -15.37
CA VAL A 239 23.29 -13.11 -15.03
C VAL A 239 23.27 -12.24 -16.29
N HIS A 240 24.23 -12.44 -17.19
CA HIS A 240 24.34 -11.64 -18.41
C HIS A 240 23.12 -11.83 -19.33
N SER A 241 22.64 -13.06 -19.48
CA SER A 241 21.41 -13.34 -20.24
C SER A 241 20.18 -12.67 -19.63
N GLN A 242 20.07 -12.65 -18.31
CA GLN A 242 18.96 -11.99 -17.62
C GLN A 242 19.04 -10.46 -17.74
N LEU A 243 20.22 -9.86 -17.60
CA LEU A 243 20.43 -8.42 -17.81
C LEU A 243 20.08 -8.01 -19.24
N ALA A 244 20.52 -8.76 -20.25
CA ALA A 244 20.17 -8.50 -21.64
C ALA A 244 18.65 -8.54 -21.88
N THR A 245 17.95 -9.47 -21.24
CA THR A 245 16.48 -9.55 -21.29
C THR A 245 15.82 -8.30 -20.70
N TRP A 246 16.29 -7.82 -19.55
CA TRP A 246 15.76 -6.60 -18.92
C TRP A 246 16.09 -5.35 -19.72
N GLN A 247 17.31 -5.25 -20.24
CA GLN A 247 17.73 -4.17 -21.13
C GLN A 247 16.78 -4.06 -22.33
N SER A 248 16.52 -5.16 -23.03
CA SER A 248 15.61 -5.20 -24.18
C SER A 248 14.19 -4.76 -23.80
N ARG A 249 13.66 -5.24 -22.65
CA ARG A 249 12.31 -4.84 -22.18
C ARG A 249 12.23 -3.36 -21.82
N ILE A 250 13.25 -2.80 -21.17
CA ILE A 250 13.30 -1.37 -20.84
C ILE A 250 13.37 -0.53 -22.13
N GLN A 251 14.20 -0.93 -23.09
CA GLN A 251 14.31 -0.28 -24.40
C GLN A 251 12.99 -0.30 -25.16
N GLN A 252 12.32 -1.45 -25.24
CA GLN A 252 11.01 -1.59 -25.87
C GLN A 252 9.98 -0.68 -25.20
N THR A 253 9.91 -0.71 -23.86
CA THR A 253 8.98 0.15 -23.10
C THR A 253 9.25 1.63 -23.35
N ALA A 254 10.52 2.04 -23.46
CA ALA A 254 10.90 3.41 -23.76
C ALA A 254 10.57 3.82 -25.20
N ALA A 255 10.72 2.93 -26.18
CA ALA A 255 10.34 3.17 -27.56
C ALA A 255 8.82 3.31 -27.73
N ASP A 256 8.05 2.57 -26.94
CA ASP A 256 6.58 2.64 -26.92
C ASP A 256 6.04 3.88 -26.18
N LEU A 257 6.89 4.63 -25.45
CA LEU A 257 6.56 5.95 -24.92
C LEU A 257 6.54 6.99 -26.04
N THR A 258 5.46 7.01 -26.81
CA THR A 258 5.18 8.08 -27.76
C THR A 258 4.67 9.32 -27.05
N THR A 259 5.19 10.50 -27.42
CA THR A 259 4.65 11.78 -26.98
C THR A 259 3.17 11.86 -27.34
N PRO A 260 2.28 12.26 -26.40
CA PRO A 260 0.86 12.37 -26.71
C PRO A 260 0.66 13.32 -27.89
N GLN A 261 0.04 12.83 -28.97
CA GLN A 261 -0.21 13.64 -30.16
C GLN A 261 -1.12 14.82 -29.82
N THR A 262 -0.95 15.93 -30.54
CA THR A 262 -1.80 17.13 -30.47
C THR A 262 -3.18 16.84 -31.08
N GLY A 263 -3.98 16.04 -30.39
CA GLY A 263 -5.35 15.70 -30.74
C GLY A 263 -6.31 16.00 -29.59
N SER A 264 -7.56 15.57 -29.71
CA SER A 264 -8.51 15.73 -28.61
C SER A 264 -7.97 15.08 -27.32
N PRO A 265 -8.18 15.69 -26.13
CA PRO A 265 -7.71 15.11 -24.86
C PRO A 265 -8.16 13.67 -24.64
N ARG A 266 -9.33 13.30 -25.18
CA ARG A 266 -9.87 11.94 -25.13
C ARG A 266 -9.05 10.96 -25.97
N ALA A 267 -8.62 11.37 -27.17
CA ALA A 267 -7.76 10.55 -28.04
C ALA A 267 -6.36 10.37 -27.44
N ALA A 268 -5.84 11.35 -26.69
CA ALA A 268 -4.54 11.26 -26.03
C ALA A 268 -4.54 10.43 -24.73
N LEU A 269 -5.70 10.20 -24.11
CA LEU A 269 -5.77 9.52 -22.80
C LEU A 269 -5.55 8.01 -22.89
N ALA A 270 -6.11 7.36 -23.90
CA ALA A 270 -5.98 5.91 -24.05
C ALA A 270 -4.52 5.46 -24.24
N PRO A 271 -3.71 6.09 -25.12
CA PRO A 271 -2.28 5.77 -25.23
C PRO A 271 -1.50 5.97 -23.93
N LEU A 272 -1.76 7.06 -23.18
CA LEU A 272 -1.08 7.30 -21.90
C LEU A 272 -1.41 6.24 -20.84
N LEU A 273 -2.66 5.80 -20.78
CA LEU A 273 -3.06 4.70 -19.88
C LEU A 273 -2.38 3.39 -20.27
N GLN A 274 -2.30 3.10 -21.57
CA GLN A 274 -1.57 1.93 -22.07
C GLN A 274 -0.08 1.99 -21.72
N GLN A 275 0.56 3.16 -21.88
CA GLN A 275 1.96 3.37 -21.46
C GLN A 275 2.14 3.16 -19.95
N LEU A 276 1.22 3.67 -19.12
CA LEU A 276 1.27 3.46 -17.67
C LEU A 276 1.16 1.97 -17.31
N VAL A 277 0.28 1.23 -17.99
CA VAL A 277 0.13 -0.23 -17.83
C VAL A 277 1.42 -0.95 -18.24
N SER A 278 2.05 -0.58 -19.34
CA SER A 278 3.34 -1.15 -19.77
C SER A 278 4.44 -0.92 -18.72
N VAL A 279 4.56 0.31 -18.19
CA VAL A 279 5.54 0.62 -17.13
C VAL A 279 5.23 -0.15 -15.84
N TYR A 280 3.95 -0.32 -15.49
CA TYR A 280 3.56 -1.14 -14.36
C TYR A 280 3.96 -2.61 -14.54
N HIS A 281 3.69 -3.20 -15.71
CA HIS A 281 4.10 -4.57 -16.00
C HIS A 281 5.63 -4.75 -15.96
N LEU A 282 6.38 -3.77 -16.47
CA LEU A 282 7.84 -3.74 -16.35
C LEU A 282 8.29 -3.74 -14.88
N ALA A 283 7.72 -2.86 -14.05
CA ALA A 283 8.03 -2.78 -12.62
C ALA A 283 7.68 -4.08 -11.87
N SER A 284 6.50 -4.65 -12.12
CA SER A 284 6.09 -5.93 -11.54
C SER A 284 7.02 -7.07 -11.96
N GLY A 285 7.45 -7.09 -13.23
CA GLY A 285 8.41 -8.06 -13.73
C GLY A 285 9.76 -7.96 -13.02
N LEU A 286 10.32 -6.74 -12.92
CA LEU A 286 11.57 -6.48 -12.22
C LEU A 286 11.48 -6.91 -10.75
N MET A 287 10.38 -6.56 -10.08
CA MET A 287 10.13 -6.97 -8.70
C MET A 287 10.06 -8.49 -8.56
N GLY A 288 9.36 -9.18 -9.45
CA GLY A 288 9.30 -10.64 -9.47
C GLY A 288 10.67 -11.29 -9.62
N GLU A 289 11.53 -10.73 -10.48
CA GLU A 289 12.89 -11.24 -10.69
C GLU A 289 13.81 -10.97 -9.50
N ILE A 290 13.70 -9.80 -8.85
CA ILE A 290 14.43 -9.51 -7.61
C ILE A 290 14.09 -10.53 -6.54
N HIS A 291 12.79 -10.84 -6.34
CA HIS A 291 12.39 -11.84 -5.34
C HIS A 291 12.91 -13.23 -5.70
N ARG A 292 12.73 -13.68 -6.94
CA ARG A 292 13.22 -14.99 -7.40
C ARG A 292 14.73 -15.11 -7.27
N SER A 293 15.47 -14.06 -7.62
CA SER A 293 16.93 -14.04 -7.60
C SER A 293 17.49 -13.87 -6.20
N ALA A 294 16.80 -13.16 -5.31
CA ALA A 294 17.16 -13.03 -3.90
C ALA A 294 17.09 -14.37 -3.14
N ASP A 295 16.19 -15.25 -3.55
CA ASP A 295 16.03 -16.60 -3.00
C ASP A 295 16.92 -17.65 -3.72
N SER A 296 17.59 -17.26 -4.81
CA SER A 296 18.45 -18.13 -5.63
C SER A 296 19.89 -18.19 -5.08
N PRO A 297 20.64 -19.29 -5.33
CA PRO A 297 22.09 -19.35 -5.06
C PRO A 297 22.88 -18.17 -5.64
N LEU A 298 22.38 -17.57 -6.73
CA LEU A 298 22.92 -16.34 -7.34
C LEU A 298 23.15 -15.22 -6.32
N ALA A 299 22.22 -14.98 -5.38
CA ALA A 299 22.34 -13.92 -4.38
C ALA A 299 23.56 -14.09 -3.45
N THR A 300 24.17 -15.28 -3.41
CA THR A 300 25.36 -15.56 -2.61
C THR A 300 26.67 -15.21 -3.30
N THR A 301 26.65 -15.10 -4.63
CA THR A 301 27.80 -14.72 -5.47
C THR A 301 27.97 -13.20 -5.53
N ASP A 302 29.18 -12.71 -5.78
CA ASP A 302 29.43 -11.27 -5.96
C ASP A 302 28.74 -10.73 -7.22
N ALA A 303 28.75 -11.49 -8.31
CA ALA A 303 28.06 -11.17 -9.55
C ALA A 303 26.53 -11.06 -9.36
N GLY A 304 25.92 -12.04 -8.68
CA GLY A 304 24.49 -12.01 -8.39
C GLY A 304 24.08 -10.92 -7.39
N ARG A 305 24.94 -10.54 -6.44
CA ARG A 305 24.70 -9.34 -5.60
C ARG A 305 24.73 -8.06 -6.42
N SER A 306 25.72 -7.89 -7.29
CA SER A 306 25.81 -6.74 -8.20
C SER A 306 24.57 -6.66 -9.10
N TYR A 307 24.15 -7.79 -9.66
CA TYR A 307 22.91 -7.93 -10.42
C TYR A 307 21.67 -7.46 -9.64
N LEU A 308 21.49 -7.92 -8.40
CA LEU A 308 20.35 -7.53 -7.56
C LEU A 308 20.34 -6.02 -7.27
N VAL A 309 21.51 -5.40 -7.06
CA VAL A 309 21.63 -3.95 -6.89
C VAL A 309 21.20 -3.22 -8.17
N GLN A 310 21.70 -3.67 -9.33
CA GLN A 310 21.31 -3.09 -10.63
C GLN A 310 19.79 -3.18 -10.87
N LEU A 311 19.17 -4.34 -10.60
CA LEU A 311 17.73 -4.51 -10.71
C LEU A 311 16.96 -3.60 -9.74
N ALA A 312 17.41 -3.48 -8.49
CA ALA A 312 16.75 -2.63 -7.50
C ALA A 312 16.79 -1.15 -7.92
N THR A 313 17.94 -0.68 -8.42
CA THR A 313 18.10 0.68 -8.97
C THR A 313 17.20 0.88 -10.20
N ALA A 314 17.14 -0.10 -11.10
CA ALA A 314 16.24 -0.04 -12.26
C ALA A 314 14.76 0.00 -11.88
N LEU A 315 14.35 -0.77 -10.87
CA LEU A 315 12.99 -0.76 -10.34
C LEU A 315 12.63 0.60 -9.72
N GLU A 316 13.54 1.22 -8.98
CA GLU A 316 13.34 2.56 -8.44
C GLU A 316 13.08 3.59 -9.55
N HIS A 317 13.89 3.57 -10.60
CA HIS A 317 13.71 4.43 -11.77
C HIS A 317 12.40 4.15 -12.54
N THR A 318 11.99 2.88 -12.63
CA THR A 318 10.72 2.49 -13.25
C THR A 318 9.52 2.99 -12.43
N ASN A 319 9.59 2.93 -11.09
CA ASN A 319 8.55 3.47 -10.21
C ASN A 319 8.42 5.01 -10.32
N ARG A 320 9.54 5.72 -10.47
CA ARG A 320 9.52 7.17 -10.75
C ARG A 320 8.87 7.46 -12.11
N THR A 321 9.16 6.64 -13.13
CA THR A 321 8.50 6.72 -14.45
C THR A 321 6.98 6.62 -14.31
N ALA A 322 6.47 5.61 -13.59
CA ALA A 322 5.03 5.42 -13.38
C ALA A 322 4.40 6.64 -12.67
N SER A 323 5.11 7.22 -11.70
CA SER A 323 4.65 8.42 -10.99
C SER A 323 4.52 9.63 -11.92
N HIS A 324 5.52 9.86 -12.78
CA HIS A 324 5.48 10.95 -13.78
C HIS A 324 4.37 10.76 -14.83
N LEU A 325 4.16 9.53 -15.32
CA LEU A 325 3.04 9.22 -16.22
C LEU A 325 1.69 9.41 -15.54
N SER A 326 1.56 9.01 -14.27
CA SER A 326 0.33 9.24 -13.50
C SER A 326 0.02 10.73 -13.36
N THR A 327 1.03 11.59 -13.14
CA THR A 327 0.85 13.05 -13.13
C THR A 327 0.35 13.56 -14.49
N ALA A 328 0.92 13.07 -15.60
CA ALA A 328 0.48 13.45 -16.95
C ALA A 328 -0.98 13.02 -17.23
N VAL A 329 -1.36 11.80 -16.83
CA VAL A 329 -2.74 11.28 -16.95
C VAL A 329 -3.72 12.14 -16.15
N THR A 330 -3.39 12.50 -14.91
CA THR A 330 -4.22 13.38 -14.07
C THR A 330 -4.40 14.75 -14.73
N GLY A 331 -3.32 15.36 -15.22
CA GLY A 331 -3.39 16.63 -15.94
C GLY A 331 -4.31 16.57 -17.17
N LEU A 332 -4.23 15.49 -17.95
CA LEU A 332 -5.08 15.29 -19.12
C LEU A 332 -6.56 15.06 -18.76
N ALA A 333 -6.83 14.30 -17.70
CA ALA A 333 -8.19 14.09 -17.20
C ALA A 333 -8.83 15.40 -16.70
N ASP A 334 -8.05 16.26 -16.06
CA ASP A 334 -8.52 17.57 -15.61
C ASP A 334 -8.78 18.53 -16.76
N VAL A 335 -7.95 18.51 -17.82
CA VAL A 335 -8.25 19.22 -19.08
C VAL A 335 -9.59 18.74 -19.64
N HIS A 336 -9.80 17.43 -19.73
CA HIS A 336 -11.04 16.86 -20.27
C HIS A 336 -12.29 17.32 -19.49
N ARG A 337 -12.22 17.31 -18.15
CA ARG A 337 -13.32 17.77 -17.29
C ARG A 337 -13.70 19.23 -17.50
N LEU A 338 -12.74 20.11 -17.82
CA LEU A 338 -13.02 21.53 -18.06
C LEU A 338 -13.47 21.83 -19.49
N THR A 339 -13.00 21.07 -20.48
CA THR A 339 -13.39 21.24 -21.89
C THR A 339 -14.84 20.86 -22.20
N LEU A 340 -15.60 20.37 -21.21
CA LEU A 340 -17.05 20.17 -21.32
C LEU A 340 -17.84 21.48 -21.50
N ARG A 341 -17.22 22.65 -21.26
CA ARG A 341 -17.73 23.94 -21.73
C ARG A 341 -17.09 24.30 -23.09
N PRO A 342 -17.86 24.32 -24.18
CA PRO A 342 -17.35 24.74 -25.48
C PRO A 342 -16.89 26.21 -25.42
N GLY A 343 -15.68 26.50 -25.91
CA GLY A 343 -15.19 27.87 -26.15
C GLY A 343 -14.04 28.37 -25.28
N THR A 344 -13.64 27.66 -24.22
CA THR A 344 -12.46 28.04 -23.41
C THR A 344 -11.25 27.21 -23.82
N ALA A 345 -10.22 27.86 -24.36
CA ALA A 345 -8.92 27.22 -24.60
C ALA A 345 -8.41 26.57 -23.30
N ALA A 346 -7.87 25.36 -23.39
CA ALA A 346 -7.25 24.72 -22.24
C ALA A 346 -6.07 25.60 -21.76
N PRO A 347 -5.95 25.89 -20.46
CA PRO A 347 -4.89 26.74 -19.96
C PRO A 347 -3.51 26.13 -20.29
N VAL A 348 -2.63 26.94 -20.88
CA VAL A 348 -1.28 26.58 -21.34
C VAL A 348 -0.47 25.82 -20.27
N GLU A 349 -0.69 26.15 -19.00
CA GLU A 349 -0.08 25.51 -17.83
C GLU A 349 -0.34 24.00 -17.73
N ARG A 350 -1.51 23.52 -18.19
CA ARG A 350 -1.86 22.10 -18.14
C ARG A 350 -1.21 21.30 -19.26
N GLN A 351 -1.11 21.88 -20.45
CA GLN A 351 -0.37 21.28 -21.56
C GLN A 351 1.11 21.17 -21.22
N LEU A 352 1.66 22.20 -20.56
CA LEU A 352 3.02 22.17 -20.02
C LEU A 352 3.20 21.03 -19.01
N SER A 353 2.26 20.86 -18.08
CA SER A 353 2.31 19.80 -17.06
C SER A 353 2.32 18.39 -17.68
N ILE A 354 1.50 18.14 -18.71
CA ILE A 354 1.47 16.87 -19.44
C ILE A 354 2.82 16.61 -20.13
N THR A 355 3.36 17.64 -20.80
CA THR A 355 4.62 17.55 -21.55
C THR A 355 5.81 17.29 -20.61
N LEU A 356 5.87 18.02 -19.50
CA LEU A 356 6.90 17.85 -18.48
C LEU A 356 6.82 16.48 -17.80
N GLY A 357 5.61 15.99 -17.52
CA GLY A 357 5.39 14.65 -16.98
C GLY A 357 5.91 13.55 -17.92
N HIS A 358 5.59 13.64 -19.21
CA HIS A 358 6.06 12.68 -20.21
C HIS A 358 7.59 12.71 -20.37
N ALA A 359 8.19 13.91 -20.48
CA ALA A 359 9.64 14.05 -20.58
C ALA A 359 10.38 13.52 -19.34
N ALA A 360 9.81 13.71 -18.13
CA ALA A 360 10.36 13.17 -16.89
C ALA A 360 10.25 11.64 -16.81
N ALA A 361 9.17 11.06 -17.34
CA ALA A 361 9.02 9.62 -17.45
C ALA A 361 10.10 9.02 -18.36
N LEU A 362 10.31 9.58 -19.56
CA LEU A 362 11.32 9.08 -20.50
C LEU A 362 12.74 9.15 -19.91
N ARG A 363 13.11 10.26 -19.27
CA ARG A 363 14.40 10.39 -18.57
C ARG A 363 14.56 9.35 -17.45
N SER A 364 13.47 8.98 -16.78
CA SER A 364 13.51 7.98 -15.72
C SER A 364 13.74 6.57 -16.29
N LEU A 365 13.09 6.20 -17.40
CA LEU A 365 13.39 4.93 -18.09
C LEU A 365 14.82 4.87 -18.64
N GLN A 366 15.35 5.97 -19.18
CA GLN A 366 16.74 6.03 -19.64
C GLN A 366 17.73 5.79 -18.49
N ARG A 367 17.42 6.27 -17.28
CA ARG A 367 18.22 5.96 -16.08
C ARG A 367 18.08 4.51 -15.62
N ALA A 368 16.89 3.92 -15.75
CA ALA A 368 16.69 2.49 -15.51
C ALA A 368 17.53 1.65 -16.48
N LEU A 369 17.58 2.05 -17.76
CA LEU A 369 18.40 1.41 -18.78
C LEU A 369 19.89 1.51 -18.42
N ALA A 370 20.37 2.71 -18.08
CA ALA A 370 21.75 2.93 -17.67
C ALA A 370 22.15 2.06 -16.47
N ALA A 371 21.24 1.86 -15.51
CA ALA A 371 21.47 1.04 -14.33
C ALA A 371 21.67 -0.45 -14.66
N VAL A 372 20.93 -1.00 -15.63
CA VAL A 372 21.09 -2.42 -16.03
C VAL A 372 22.20 -2.65 -17.05
N THR A 373 22.71 -1.59 -17.70
CA THR A 373 23.84 -1.67 -18.64
C THR A 373 25.18 -1.32 -18.01
N ALA A 374 25.19 -0.85 -16.75
CA ALA A 374 26.42 -0.51 -16.06
C ALA A 374 27.35 -1.75 -15.98
N PRO A 375 28.63 -1.64 -16.34
CA PRO A 375 29.56 -2.75 -16.28
C PRO A 375 29.57 -3.37 -14.88
N LEU A 376 29.47 -4.70 -14.80
CA LEU A 376 29.43 -5.42 -13.51
C LEU A 376 30.69 -5.16 -12.66
N ALA A 377 31.82 -4.86 -13.33
CA ALA A 377 33.12 -4.60 -12.72
C ALA A 377 33.30 -3.17 -12.16
N ASP A 378 32.49 -2.20 -12.61
CA ASP A 378 32.57 -0.78 -12.23
C ASP A 378 31.52 -0.38 -11.18
N ALA A 379 30.79 -1.35 -10.63
CA ALA A 379 29.95 -1.08 -9.47
C ALA A 379 30.84 -0.52 -8.36
N PRO A 380 30.64 0.74 -7.91
CA PRO A 380 31.52 1.37 -6.94
C PRO A 380 31.61 0.42 -5.75
N PRO A 381 32.83 0.08 -5.28
CA PRO A 381 33.00 -0.88 -4.20
C PRO A 381 32.07 -0.44 -3.09
N THR A 382 31.07 -1.26 -2.78
CA THR A 382 30.03 -0.95 -1.80
C THR A 382 30.76 -0.39 -0.59
N MET A 383 30.67 0.94 -0.41
CA MET A 383 31.31 1.59 0.72
C MET A 383 30.80 0.84 1.92
N LYS A 384 31.70 0.13 2.59
CA LYS A 384 31.44 -0.58 3.84
C LYS A 384 30.63 0.42 4.67
N PRO A 385 29.36 0.13 5.03
CA PRO A 385 28.54 1.11 5.71
C PRO A 385 29.35 1.58 6.90
N ALA A 386 29.69 2.87 6.90
CA ALA A 386 30.44 3.46 8.00
C ALA A 386 29.72 3.05 9.29
N PRO A 387 30.44 2.55 10.31
CA PRO A 387 29.81 2.21 11.58
C PRO A 387 28.97 3.41 11.98
N ALA A 388 27.68 3.19 12.20
CA ALA A 388 26.74 4.25 12.52
C ALA A 388 27.36 5.09 13.63
N SER A 389 27.63 6.37 13.34
CA SER A 389 28.06 7.30 14.37
C SER A 389 27.06 7.19 15.51
N VAL A 390 27.55 6.78 16.67
CA VAL A 390 26.82 6.88 17.93
C VAL A 390 26.58 8.36 18.13
N VAL A 391 25.40 8.84 17.71
CA VAL A 391 24.92 10.17 18.03
C VAL A 391 24.60 10.14 19.51
N ALA A 392 25.63 10.42 20.31
CA ALA A 392 25.48 10.73 21.71
C ALA A 392 24.74 12.08 21.80
N GLU A 393 23.56 12.00 22.41
CA GLU A 393 22.86 13.04 23.16
C GLU A 393 23.72 14.28 23.47
N GLN A 394 23.56 15.38 22.73
CA GLN A 394 23.99 16.70 23.20
C GLN A 394 23.15 17.83 22.61
N HIS A 395 21.83 17.79 22.87
CA HIS A 395 21.00 19.00 22.82
C HIS A 395 20.93 19.65 24.21
N ARG A 396 21.94 20.46 24.53
CA ARG A 396 21.81 21.51 25.55
C ARG A 396 20.93 22.62 24.95
N ARG A 397 19.69 22.75 25.43
CA ARG A 397 18.84 23.91 25.11
C ARG A 397 19.42 25.15 25.81
N ALA A 398 19.66 26.20 25.02
CA ALA A 398 19.84 27.56 25.53
C ALA A 398 18.50 28.07 26.10
N ALA A 399 18.56 28.80 27.20
CA ALA A 399 17.41 29.43 27.83
C ALA A 399 17.04 30.71 27.07
N ASP A 400 15.88 30.68 26.41
CA ASP A 400 15.28 31.89 25.84
C ASP A 400 14.61 32.70 26.96
N SER A 401 15.21 33.86 27.28
CA SER A 401 14.63 34.90 28.12
C SER A 401 13.58 35.68 27.34
N SER A 402 12.29 35.37 27.54
CA SER A 402 11.19 36.16 26.98
C SER A 402 10.79 37.29 27.92
N THR A 403 11.15 38.52 27.57
CA THR A 403 10.63 39.76 28.15
C THR A 403 9.19 39.99 27.66
N ARG A 404 8.22 40.03 28.59
CA ARG A 404 6.83 40.41 28.30
C ARG A 404 6.70 41.93 28.12
N PRO A 405 5.99 42.45 27.10
CA PRO A 405 5.56 43.85 27.09
C PRO A 405 4.26 44.03 27.88
N ALA A 406 4.23 45.09 28.69
CA ALA A 406 3.11 45.52 29.50
C ALA A 406 1.97 46.10 28.64
N ARG A 407 0.75 45.62 28.87
CA ARG A 407 -0.50 46.16 28.30
C ARG A 407 -0.87 47.45 29.04
N ARG A 408 -0.91 48.58 28.35
CA ARG A 408 -1.63 49.80 28.79
C ARG A 408 -3.12 49.67 28.41
N ARG A 409 -3.99 49.95 29.37
CA ARG A 409 -5.43 50.23 29.17
C ARG A 409 -5.62 51.68 28.70
N PRO A 410 -6.72 51.94 27.98
CA PRO A 410 -7.81 52.73 28.56
C PRO A 410 -8.95 51.86 29.09
#